data_AF-A0A530Z2N8-F1
#
_entry.id   AF-A0A530Z2N8-F1
#
_cell.length_a   1.000
_cell.length_b   1.000
_cell.length_c   1.000
_cell.angle_alpha   90.00
_cell.angle_beta   90.00
_cell.angle_gamma   90.00
#
_symmetry.space_group_name_H-M   'P 1'
#
loop_
_entity.id
_entity.type
_entity.pdbx_description
1 polymer ?
#
loop_
_entity_poly.entity_id
_entity_poly.type
_entity_poly.pdbx_seq_one_letter_code
_entity_poly.pdbx_strand_id
1 'polypeptide(L)' 'MTAILLAGCGTSGVSGVPALRAAIGSSLAGAKGETVEDQNKIDRTMAPGCAVKLYTAVECDHHTKASAARRAELN' A
#
# COMPACT_ATOMS: atom_id res chain seq x y z
N MET A 1 4.09 -8.00 -47.15
CA MET A 1 3.10 -7.87 -46.06
C MET A 1 3.85 -7.39 -44.84
N THR A 2 3.59 -6.17 -44.39
CA THR A 2 4.24 -5.55 -43.23
C THR A 2 3.23 -5.55 -42.09
N ALA A 3 3.45 -6.35 -41.06
CA ALA A 3 2.57 -6.40 -39.88
C ALA A 3 2.91 -5.21 -38.97
N ILE A 4 1.95 -4.32 -38.76
CA ILE A 4 2.04 -3.27 -37.74
C ILE A 4 1.67 -3.93 -36.41
N LEU A 5 2.67 -4.24 -35.58
CA LEU A 5 2.42 -4.67 -34.20
C LEU A 5 2.00 -3.44 -33.39
N LEU A 6 0.70 -3.28 -33.16
CA LEU A 6 0.23 -2.36 -32.13
C LEU A 6 0.69 -2.93 -30.77
N ALA A 7 1.60 -2.23 -30.09
CA ALA A 7 1.90 -2.51 -28.70
C ALA A 7 0.66 -2.14 -27.86
N GLY A 8 -0.21 -3.11 -27.62
CA GLY A 8 -1.29 -2.97 -26.66
C GLY A 8 -0.74 -3.03 -25.24
N CYS A 9 -1.11 -2.08 -24.37
CA CYS A 9 -0.87 -2.22 -22.94
C CYS A 9 -1.70 -3.41 -22.41
N GLY A 10 -1.02 -4.49 -22.00
CA GLY A 10 -1.64 -5.62 -21.30
C GLY A 10 -1.62 -5.42 -19.79
N THR A 11 -2.60 -6.00 -19.09
CA THR A 11 -2.53 -6.13 -17.62
C THR A 11 -2.07 -7.53 -17.27
N SER A 12 -1.08 -7.65 -16.39
CA SER A 12 -0.67 -8.94 -15.82
C SER A 12 -1.32 -9.09 -14.45
N GLY A 13 -1.89 -10.25 -14.17
CA GLY A 13 -2.38 -10.57 -12.83
C GLY A 13 -1.23 -10.79 -11.84
N VAL A 14 -1.53 -10.66 -10.55
CA VAL A 14 -0.64 -11.10 -9.46
C VAL A 14 -1.11 -12.46 -8.95
N SER A 15 -0.17 -13.39 -8.71
CA SER A 15 -0.47 -14.72 -8.19
C SER A 15 0.27 -14.98 -6.89
N GLY A 16 -0.49 -15.12 -5.81
CA GLY A 16 0.04 -15.39 -4.47
C GLY A 16 0.58 -14.16 -3.72
N VAL A 17 0.83 -14.37 -2.43
CA VAL A 17 1.25 -13.31 -1.49
C VAL A 17 2.61 -12.68 -1.86
N PRO A 18 3.67 -13.42 -2.26
CA PRO A 18 4.95 -12.80 -2.61
C PRO A 18 4.85 -11.87 -3.83
N ALA A 19 4.11 -12.27 -4.87
CA ALA A 19 3.92 -11.45 -6.05
C ALA A 19 3.08 -10.21 -5.74
N LEU A 20 2.02 -10.35 -4.93
CA LEU A 20 1.23 -9.21 -4.47
C LEU A 20 2.09 -8.22 -3.66
N ARG A 21 2.89 -8.72 -2.72
CA ARG A 21 3.82 -7.91 -1.92
C ARG A 21 4.78 -7.12 -2.81
N ALA A 22 5.37 -7.76 -3.81
CA ALA A 22 6.26 -7.11 -4.76
C ALA A 22 5.54 -6.01 -5.58
N ALA A 23 4.28 -6.24 -5.97
CA ALA A 23 3.49 -5.31 -6.77
C ALA A 23 3.06 -4.05 -5.99
N ILE A 24 2.63 -4.19 -4.73
CA ILE A 24 2.11 -3.08 -3.93
C ILE A 24 3.18 -2.37 -3.09
N GLY A 25 4.34 -3.00 -2.87
CA GLY A 25 5.44 -2.45 -2.09
C GLY A 25 5.11 -2.22 -0.62
N SER A 26 5.85 -1.30 0.02
CA SER A 26 5.80 -1.01 1.47
C SER A 26 5.78 0.47 1.83
N SER A 27 5.67 1.36 0.84
CA SER A 27 5.80 2.82 1.03
C SER A 27 4.78 3.43 2.00
N LEU A 28 3.65 2.76 2.22
CA LEU A 28 2.61 3.22 3.15
C LEU A 28 2.97 2.97 4.63
N ALA A 29 3.96 2.12 4.92
CA ALA A 29 4.47 1.95 6.28
C ALA A 29 5.22 3.22 6.70
N GLY A 30 4.52 4.11 7.40
CA GLY A 30 5.04 5.41 7.82
C GLY A 30 4.47 6.62 7.07
N ALA A 31 3.64 6.39 6.05
CA ALA A 31 2.99 7.48 5.33
C ALA A 31 2.02 8.25 6.23
N LYS A 32 2.02 9.57 6.10
CA LYS A 32 1.14 10.50 6.82
C LYS A 32 0.21 11.18 5.82
N GLY A 33 -1.10 11.09 6.07
CA GLY A 33 -2.11 11.77 5.27
C GLY A 33 -2.09 13.28 5.52
N GLU A 34 -2.40 14.07 4.50
CA GLU A 34 -2.50 15.53 4.64
C GLU A 34 -3.68 15.90 5.55
N THR A 35 -4.86 15.32 5.29
CA THR A 35 -6.07 15.47 6.10
C THR A 35 -6.37 14.23 6.94
N VAL A 36 -7.33 14.35 7.88
CA VAL A 36 -7.87 13.19 8.61
C VAL A 36 -8.47 12.17 7.65
N GLU A 37 -9.10 12.63 6.57
CA GLU A 37 -9.65 11.74 5.55
C GLU A 37 -8.55 10.95 4.82
N ASP A 38 -7.43 11.59 4.51
CA ASP A 38 -6.30 10.92 3.86
C ASP A 38 -5.63 9.93 4.80
N GLN A 39 -5.47 10.29 6.08
CA GLN A 39 -4.94 9.35 7.07
C GLN A 39 -5.88 8.14 7.25
N ASN A 40 -7.21 8.35 7.24
CA ASN A 40 -8.18 7.26 7.26
C ASN A 40 -8.02 6.33 6.05
N LYS A 41 -7.72 6.86 4.85
CA LYS A 41 -7.47 6.05 3.65
C LYS A 41 -6.21 5.19 3.83
N ILE A 42 -5.10 5.77 4.30
CA ILE A 42 -3.85 5.04 4.56
C ILE A 42 -4.08 3.92 5.58
N ASP A 43 -4.74 4.22 6.70
CA ASP A 43 -5.01 3.26 7.78
C ASP A 43 -5.87 2.08 7.29
N ARG A 44 -6.92 2.36 6.50
CA ARG A 44 -7.78 1.32 5.92
C ARG A 44 -7.07 0.45 4.90
N THR A 45 -6.08 0.98 4.18
CA THR A 45 -5.26 0.20 3.25
C THR A 45 -4.27 -0.71 3.97
N MET A 46 -3.58 -0.21 5.00
CA MET A 46 -2.53 -0.97 5.70
C MET A 46 -3.07 -2.01 6.67
N ALA A 47 -4.15 -1.71 7.40
CA ALA A 47 -4.64 -2.55 8.50
C ALA A 47 -4.98 -4.01 8.07
N PRO A 48 -5.69 -4.27 6.95
CA PRO A 48 -5.96 -5.64 6.51
C PRO A 48 -4.67 -6.40 6.15
N GLY A 49 -3.71 -5.74 5.50
CA GLY A 49 -2.42 -6.32 5.15
C GLY A 49 -1.62 -6.73 6.40
N CYS A 50 -1.69 -5.93 7.46
CA CYS A 50 -1.11 -6.29 8.75
C CYS A 50 -1.81 -7.49 9.41
N ALA A 51 -3.15 -7.52 9.37
CA ALA A 51 -3.92 -8.63 9.94
C ALA A 51 -3.60 -9.99 9.29
N VAL A 52 -3.39 -10.02 7.97
CA VAL A 52 -3.08 -11.25 7.21
C VAL A 52 -1.59 -11.51 7.02
N LYS A 53 -0.71 -10.77 7.72
CA LYS A 53 0.76 -10.89 7.64
C LYS A 53 1.33 -10.68 6.22
N LEU A 54 0.65 -9.88 5.40
CA LEU A 54 1.19 -9.39 4.12
C LEU A 54 2.36 -8.43 4.37
N TYR A 55 2.24 -7.58 5.37
CA TYR A 55 3.30 -6.71 5.87
C TYR A 55 4.03 -7.36 7.06
N THR A 56 5.30 -7.02 7.21
CA THR A 56 6.10 -7.42 8.36
C THR A 56 5.65 -6.72 9.63
N ALA A 57 5.95 -7.30 10.80
CA ALA A 57 5.63 -6.68 12.08
C ALA A 57 6.25 -5.27 12.24
N VAL A 58 7.45 -5.06 11.69
CA VAL A 58 8.15 -3.77 11.71
C VAL A 58 7.41 -2.72 10.89
N GLU A 59 6.92 -3.09 9.70
CA GLU A 59 6.13 -2.17 8.85
C GLU A 59 4.79 -1.81 9.51
N CYS A 60 4.14 -2.78 10.14
CA CYS A 60 2.89 -2.55 10.85
C CYS A 60 3.08 -1.64 12.07
N ASP A 61 4.15 -1.85 12.86
CA ASP A 61 4.50 -0.96 13.96
C ASP A 61 4.83 0.46 13.48
N HIS A 62 5.59 0.59 12.38
CA HIS A 62 5.90 1.88 11.78
C HIS A 62 4.63 2.62 11.33
N HIS A 63 3.70 1.90 10.71
CA HIS A 63 2.38 2.42 10.36
C HIS A 63 1.59 2.89 11.59
N THR A 64 1.51 2.07 12.65
CA THR A 64 0.79 2.42 13.88
C THR A 64 1.34 3.70 14.51
N LYS A 65 2.66 3.82 14.63
CA LYS A 65 3.32 5.01 15.19
C LYS A 65 3.07 6.25 14.34
N ALA A 66 3.20 6.14 13.02
CA ALA A 66 2.98 7.26 12.11
C ALA A 66 1.52 7.74 12.11
N SER A 67 0.55 6.81 12.10
CA SER A 67 -0.88 7.13 12.18
C SER A 67 -1.23 7.82 13.50
N ALA A 68 -0.77 7.28 14.63
CA ALA A 68 -1.00 7.89 15.94
C ALA A 68 -0.43 9.31 16.03
N ALA A 69 0.83 9.50 15.60
CA ALA A 69 1.46 10.82 15.57
C ALA A 69 0.69 11.79 14.67
N ARG A 70 0.32 11.37 13.45
CA ARG A 70 -0.39 12.25 12.52
C ARG A 70 -1.78 12.62 13.00
N ARG A 71 -2.50 11.70 13.64
CA ARG A 71 -3.82 11.99 14.23
C ARG A 71 -3.73 12.96 15.40
N ALA A 72 -2.64 12.94 16.17
CA ALA A 72 -2.41 13.94 17.21
C ALA A 72 -2.11 15.34 16.63
N GLU A 73 -1.47 15.43 15.46
CA GLU A 73 -1.19 16.70 14.77
C GLU A 73 -2.44 17.32 14.11
N LEU A 74 -3.42 16.50 13.72
CA LEU A 74 -4.60 16.89 12.94
C LEU A 74 -5.86 17.14 13.77
N ASN A 75 -5.81 16.87 15.09
CA ASN A 75 -6.93 17.02 16.02
C ASN A 75 -6.84 18.32 16.81
#